data_AF-A0A434LTV6-F1
#
_entry.id   AF-A0A434LTV6-F1
#
_cell.length_a   1.000
_cell.length_b   1.000
_cell.length_c   1.000
_cell.angle_alpha   90.00
_cell.angle_beta   90.00
_cell.angle_gamma   90.00
#
_symmetry.space_group_name_H-M   'P 1'
#
loop_
_entity.id
_entity.type
_entity.pdbx_description
1 polymer ?
#
loop_
_entity_poly.entity_id
_entity_poly.type
_entity_poly.pdbx_seq_one_letter_code
_entity_poly.pdbx_strand_id
1 'polypeptide(L)'
;VYDVAMKEIADLLGRAVERSDVLAIGDGMVTDIKGAADNGFDVLYVSGGIHARDYGDPLRPDPARLIAFLERHGYRPVAIIPRLQ
;
A
#
# COMPACT_ATOMS: atom_id res chain seq x y z
N VAL A 1 -7.63 -13.85 0.04
CA VAL A 1 -8.11 -12.68 -0.74
C VAL A 1 -7.20 -12.43 -1.93
N TYR A 2 -5.88 -12.26 -1.76
CA TYR A 2 -4.95 -11.98 -2.87
C TYR A 2 -4.94 -13.03 -3.98
N ASP A 3 -4.97 -14.33 -3.66
CA ASP A 3 -4.98 -15.38 -4.71
C ASP A 3 -6.26 -15.36 -5.55
N VAL A 4 -7.39 -15.06 -4.90
CA VAL A 4 -8.67 -14.88 -5.59
C VAL A 4 -8.58 -13.65 -6.50
N ALA A 5 -8.07 -12.53 -6.00
CA ALA A 5 -7.88 -11.33 -6.81
C ALA A 5 -6.96 -11.57 -8.02
N MET A 6 -5.85 -12.28 -7.85
CA MET A 6 -4.95 -12.63 -8.95
C MET A 6 -5.62 -13.51 -10.00
N LYS A 7 -6.44 -14.47 -9.57
CA LYS A 7 -7.21 -15.32 -10.49
C LYS A 7 -8.20 -14.48 -11.30
N GLU A 8 -8.98 -13.63 -10.64
CA GLU A 8 -9.96 -12.76 -11.31
C GLU A 8 -9.28 -11.81 -12.31
N ILE A 9 -8.12 -11.23 -11.95
CA ILE A 9 -7.35 -10.36 -12.85
C ILE A 9 -6.85 -11.15 -14.08
N ALA A 10 -6.34 -12.37 -13.89
CA ALA A 10 -5.87 -13.22 -14.98
C ALA A 10 -7.01 -13.61 -15.93
N ASP A 11 -8.19 -13.96 -15.38
CA ASP A 11 -9.38 -14.29 -16.15
C ASP A 11 -9.88 -13.08 -16.96
N LEU A 12 -9.91 -11.88 -16.35
CA LEU A 12 -10.31 -10.64 -17.03
C LEU A 12 -9.35 -10.22 -18.15
N LEU A 13 -8.05 -10.43 -17.98
CA LEU A 13 -7.03 -10.05 -18.96
C LEU A 13 -6.74 -11.15 -19.99
N GLY A 14 -7.25 -12.37 -19.79
CA GLY A 14 -7.02 -13.52 -20.66
C GLY A 14 -5.55 -13.99 -20.70
N ARG A 15 -4.76 -13.65 -19.68
CA ARG A 15 -3.33 -14.02 -19.56
C ARG A 15 -2.91 -14.16 -18.11
N ALA A 16 -1.81 -14.88 -17.88
CA ALA A 16 -1.15 -14.87 -16.58
C ALA A 16 -0.65 -13.46 -16.23
N VAL A 17 -0.73 -13.12 -14.95
CA VAL A 17 -0.27 -11.86 -14.36
C VAL A 17 0.62 -12.19 -13.19
N GLU A 18 1.83 -11.66 -13.21
CA GLU A 18 2.78 -11.82 -12.10
C GLU A 18 2.47 -10.81 -11.00
N ARG A 19 2.83 -11.12 -9.75
CA ARG A 19 2.58 -10.20 -8.63
C ARG A 19 3.37 -8.89 -8.75
N SER A 20 4.52 -8.94 -9.43
CA SER A 20 5.30 -7.76 -9.79
C SER A 20 4.61 -6.83 -10.78
N ASP A 21 3.58 -7.30 -11.49
CA ASP A 21 2.78 -6.47 -12.41
C ASP A 21 1.62 -5.75 -11.69
N VAL A 22 1.46 -5.97 -10.38
CA VAL A 22 0.31 -5.52 -9.59
C VAL A 22 0.78 -4.58 -8.49
N LEU A 23 0.21 -3.37 -8.48
CA LEU A 23 0.41 -2.37 -7.42
C LEU A 23 -0.77 -2.42 -6.45
N ALA A 24 -0.51 -2.81 -5.20
CA ALA A 24 -1.47 -2.69 -4.12
C ALA A 24 -1.50 -1.25 -3.61
N ILE A 25 -2.71 -0.72 -3.37
CA ILE A 25 -2.91 0.65 -2.88
C ILE A 25 -3.77 0.59 -1.63
N GLY A 26 -3.33 1.26 -0.56
CA GLY A 26 -4.09 1.30 0.69
C GLY A 26 -3.57 2.32 1.70
N ASP A 27 -4.38 2.59 2.71
CA ASP A 27 -4.08 3.52 3.80
C ASP A 27 -3.89 2.82 5.16
N GLY A 28 -4.23 1.52 5.26
CA GLY A 28 -4.01 0.70 6.44
C GLY A 28 -2.65 0.02 6.45
N MET A 29 -1.76 0.37 7.39
CA MET A 29 -0.42 -0.23 7.48
C MET A 29 -0.45 -1.73 7.81
N VAL A 30 -1.27 -2.12 8.78
CA VAL A 30 -1.30 -3.51 9.29
C VAL A 30 -2.11 -4.44 8.39
N THR A 31 -3.03 -3.89 7.58
CA THR A 31 -3.91 -4.65 6.70
C THR A 31 -3.39 -4.66 5.27
N ASP A 32 -3.35 -3.50 4.62
CA ASP A 32 -3.10 -3.38 3.18
C ASP A 32 -1.62 -3.48 2.87
N ILE A 33 -0.80 -2.74 3.63
CA ILE A 33 0.65 -2.65 3.36
C ILE A 33 1.35 -3.95 3.75
N LYS A 34 1.11 -4.44 4.98
CA LYS A 34 1.62 -5.74 5.42
C LYS A 34 1.14 -6.87 4.52
N GLY A 35 -0.17 -6.95 4.29
CA GLY A 35 -0.75 -8.04 3.51
C GLY A 35 -0.19 -8.09 2.09
N ALA A 36 -0.07 -6.94 1.43
CA ALA A 36 0.46 -6.87 0.09
C ALA A 36 1.97 -7.17 0.03
N ALA A 37 2.76 -6.59 0.93
CA ALA A 37 4.20 -6.84 1.00
C ALA A 37 4.52 -8.32 1.28
N ASP A 38 3.83 -8.94 2.25
CA ASP A 38 4.00 -10.36 2.60
C ASP A 38 3.58 -11.29 1.44
N ASN A 39 2.75 -10.80 0.52
CA ASN A 39 2.33 -11.52 -0.68
C ASN A 39 3.16 -11.16 -1.93
N GLY A 40 4.24 -10.37 -1.79
CA GLY A 40 5.15 -10.06 -2.89
C GLY A 40 4.60 -9.04 -3.91
N PHE A 41 3.70 -8.16 -3.48
CA PHE A 41 3.22 -7.04 -4.29
C PHE A 41 4.02 -5.77 -4.02
N ASP A 42 4.16 -4.94 -5.04
CA ASP A 42 4.54 -3.55 -4.84
C ASP A 42 3.39 -2.80 -4.18
N VAL A 43 3.72 -1.85 -3.30
CA VAL A 43 2.72 -1.17 -2.47
C VAL A 43 2.87 0.35 -2.52
N LEU A 44 1.76 1.02 -2.84
CA LEU A 44 1.58 2.46 -2.72
C LEU A 44 0.82 2.78 -1.43
N TYR A 45 1.47 3.50 -0.52
CA TYR A 45 0.84 3.92 0.73
C TYR A 45 0.10 5.26 0.56
N VAL A 46 -1.14 5.33 1.02
CA VAL A 46 -1.94 6.57 1.06
C VAL A 46 -1.88 7.17 2.46
N SER A 47 -1.11 8.24 2.63
CA SER A 47 -0.88 8.85 3.94
C SER A 47 -2.04 9.74 4.42
N GLY A 48 -2.95 10.17 3.55
CA GLY A 48 -4.10 10.98 3.97
C GLY A 48 -5.25 10.18 4.60
N GLY A 49 -5.10 8.87 4.76
CA GLY A 49 -6.16 7.98 5.24
C GLY A 49 -6.22 7.82 6.75
N ILE A 50 -6.58 6.62 7.22
CA ILE A 50 -6.90 6.32 8.63
C ILE A 50 -5.81 6.76 9.62
N HIS A 51 -4.54 6.64 9.23
CA HIS A 51 -3.38 6.96 10.06
C HIS A 51 -2.85 8.39 9.92
N ALA A 52 -3.52 9.28 9.17
CA ALA A 52 -3.04 10.65 8.94
C ALA A 52 -2.66 11.38 10.24
N ARG A 53 -3.44 11.17 11.31
CA ARG A 53 -3.22 11.79 12.62
C ARG A 53 -1.89 11.38 13.29
N ASP A 54 -1.33 10.24 12.94
CA ASP A 54 -0.07 9.74 13.51
C ASP A 54 1.14 10.53 13.01
N TYR A 55 1.03 11.17 11.83
CA TYR A 55 2.12 11.94 11.21
C TYR A 55 1.69 13.33 10.72
N GLY A 56 0.51 13.84 11.09
CA GLY A 56 0.16 15.25 11.00
C GLY A 56 -0.97 15.57 10.04
N ASP A 57 -0.73 16.52 9.12
CA ASP A 57 -1.75 16.97 8.19
C ASP A 57 -1.99 15.90 7.09
N PRO A 58 -3.25 15.51 6.79
CA PRO A 58 -3.54 14.47 5.80
C PRO A 58 -3.04 14.77 4.38
N LEU A 59 -2.98 16.05 4.00
CA LEU A 59 -2.50 16.49 2.69
C LEU A 59 -1.01 16.83 2.70
N ARG A 60 -0.45 17.11 3.88
CA ARG A 60 0.94 17.49 4.09
C ARG A 60 1.52 16.77 5.32
N PRO A 61 1.75 15.45 5.24
CA PRO A 61 2.29 14.70 6.37
C PRO A 61 3.68 15.22 6.74
N ASP A 62 4.00 15.23 8.03
CA ASP A 62 5.35 15.49 8.52
C ASP A 62 6.27 14.35 8.06
N PRO A 63 7.28 14.61 7.22
CA PRO A 63 8.12 13.56 6.65
C PRO A 63 8.86 12.74 7.71
N ALA A 64 9.32 13.36 8.79
CA ALA A 64 10.08 12.68 9.83
C ALA A 64 9.16 11.73 10.63
N ARG A 65 7.95 12.19 10.95
CA ARG A 65 6.95 11.35 11.65
C ARG A 65 6.47 10.20 10.77
N LEU A 66 6.26 10.46 9.49
CA LEU A 66 5.84 9.44 8.53
C LEU A 66 6.92 8.35 8.37
N ILE A 67 8.20 8.73 8.22
CA ILE A 67 9.31 7.78 8.16
C ILE A 67 9.35 6.94 9.45
N ALA A 68 9.32 7.59 10.62
CA ALA A 68 9.33 6.88 11.90
C ALA A 68 8.14 5.93 12.05
N PHE A 69 6.97 6.30 11.52
CA PHE A 69 5.78 5.47 11.51
C PHE A 69 5.94 4.23 10.62
N LEU A 70 6.48 4.39 9.40
CA LEU A 70 6.77 3.27 8.50
C LEU A 70 7.83 2.33 9.08
N GLU A 71 8.91 2.87 9.63
CA GLU A 71 9.99 2.09 10.27
C GLU A 71 9.49 1.26 11.45
N ARG A 72 8.62 1.83 12.29
CA ARG A 72 7.99 1.10 13.41
C ARG A 72 7.20 -0.12 12.97
N HIS A 73 6.59 -0.06 11.79
CA HIS A 73 5.82 -1.17 11.24
C HIS A 73 6.68 -2.12 10.37
N GLY A 74 7.89 -1.70 10.00
CA GLY A 74 8.84 -2.55 9.26
C GLY A 74 8.54 -2.70 7.77
N TYR A 75 7.65 -1.88 7.21
CA TYR A 75 7.25 -1.96 5.81
C TYR A 75 7.82 -0.79 4.99
N ARG A 76 8.20 -1.10 3.75
CA ARG A 76 8.77 -0.14 2.79
C ARG A 76 7.89 -0.07 1.56
N PRO A 77 6.86 0.79 1.56
CA PRO A 77 6.09 1.03 0.34
C PRO A 77 7.00 1.60 -0.75
N VAL A 78 6.74 1.25 -2.02
CA VAL A 78 7.54 1.73 -3.16
C VAL A 78 7.30 3.20 -3.46
N ALA A 79 6.14 3.71 -3.05
CA ALA A 79 5.76 5.11 -3.18
C ALA A 79 4.75 5.51 -2.09
N ILE A 80 4.61 6.81 -1.86
CA ILE A 80 3.65 7.37 -0.91
C ILE A 80 2.95 8.56 -1.57
N ILE A 81 1.63 8.64 -1.42
CA ILE A 81 0.83 9.80 -1.83
C ILE A 81 -0.11 10.25 -0.70
N PRO A 82 -0.45 11.55 -0.60
CA PRO A 82 -1.44 12.00 0.37
C PRO A 82 -2.86 11.53 0.04
N ARG A 83 -3.24 11.47 -1.24
CA ARG A 83 -4.59 11.07 -1.66
C ARG A 83 -4.60 10.55 -3.10
N LEU A 84 -5.52 9.63 -3.41
CA LEU A 84 -5.90 9.29 -4.78
C LEU A 84 -6.74 10.42 -5.40
N GLN A 85 -6.45 10.78 -6.65
CA GLN A 85 -7.17 11.82 -7.40
C GLN A 85 -8.21 11.23 -8.33
#